data_AF-A0AAV5ELX0-F1
#
_entry.id   AF-A0AAV5ELX0-F1
#
_cell.length_a   1.000
_cell.length_b   1.000
_cell.length_c   1.000
_cell.angle_alpha   90.00
_cell.angle_beta   90.00
_cell.angle_gamma   90.00
#
_symmetry.space_group_name_H-M   'P 1'
#
loop_
_entity.id
_entity.type
_entity.pdbx_description
1 polymer ?
#
loop_
_entity_poly.entity_id
_entity_poly.type
_entity_poly.pdbx_seq_one_letter_code
_entity_poly.pdbx_strand_id
1 'polypeptide(L)'
;MAEVRRDMWGQEYRTSSADCAAALDAYYAATMAFGRGRGAFVLRAAAADPTCVLAAALAAHFVSPRDPAAAAAYLAAAADNLVSFLVDGRRSVSLPRLPFSPPRFNLWAMFVRVQDNATDYERAVFRVHNAMVGDEKDEELAIERHFELLKEFPRDLIFMGLTTDQVLPENQDQNYIYGLLAFPLLELGKMDEAERAARKGLDINKDDVWSQHNLCHVFQQECHFREATEFMISCSPSWRDCTSFLFTHNWWHVAVCYLEAESPLCKVLEVYDQNIMKELERSDSEAAEVYLNALGLLLRLYVRGHIDSAKERLKMLVDPLKDEVIVSSMDKKRQQVMQKAIQLADAVYEYGKGEYKKVFDILGPDFDALGYKMIGASDEQVDVFNEVWYTVLINTGGHPKEKAYSLDGRRADASVASEKANALQAAYFR
;
A
#
# COMPACT_ATOMS: atom_id res chain seq x y z
N MET A 1 -25.90 22.48 -13.38
CA MET A 1 -25.36 22.28 -12.02
C MET A 1 -24.86 20.85 -11.96
N ALA A 2 -23.76 20.57 -11.23
CA ALA A 2 -23.30 19.21 -11.04
C ALA A 2 -24.39 18.38 -10.35
N GLU A 3 -24.64 17.17 -10.87
CA GLU A 3 -25.60 16.24 -10.31
C GLU A 3 -24.98 15.57 -9.08
N VAL A 4 -25.82 15.25 -8.08
CA VAL A 4 -25.38 14.38 -6.98
C VAL A 4 -25.37 12.95 -7.51
N ARG A 5 -24.22 12.30 -7.42
CA ARG A 5 -23.99 10.89 -7.75
C ARG A 5 -23.56 10.14 -6.50
N ARG A 6 -23.55 8.81 -6.58
CA ARG A 6 -23.04 7.94 -5.53
C ARG A 6 -21.88 7.13 -6.06
N ASP A 7 -20.80 7.05 -5.28
CA ASP A 7 -19.68 6.19 -5.60
C ASP A 7 -20.01 4.70 -5.35
N MET A 8 -19.04 3.83 -5.59
CA MET A 8 -19.19 2.39 -5.34
C MET A 8 -19.52 2.02 -3.88
N TRP A 9 -19.30 2.93 -2.93
CA TRP A 9 -19.61 2.76 -1.51
C TRP A 9 -20.95 3.38 -1.11
N GLY A 10 -21.63 4.03 -2.05
CA GLY A 10 -22.88 4.73 -1.83
C GLY A 10 -22.73 6.17 -1.33
N GLN A 11 -21.50 6.70 -1.27
CA GLN A 11 -21.23 8.05 -0.79
C GLN A 11 -21.56 9.09 -1.85
N GLU A 12 -22.26 10.13 -1.42
CA GLU A 12 -22.69 11.19 -2.33
C GLU A 12 -21.51 12.09 -2.70
N TYR A 13 -21.37 12.40 -3.99
CA TYR A 13 -20.40 13.35 -4.53
C TYR A 13 -20.99 14.08 -5.74
N ARG A 14 -20.36 15.17 -6.18
CA ARG A 14 -20.88 15.99 -7.28
C ARG A 14 -20.01 15.91 -8.52
N THR A 15 -20.63 15.50 -9.62
CA THR A 15 -20.03 15.64 -10.96
C THR A 15 -21.11 15.82 -12.01
N SER A 16 -20.79 16.56 -13.06
CA SER A 16 -21.63 16.67 -14.26
C SER A 16 -21.22 15.70 -15.36
N SER A 17 -20.10 14.99 -15.16
CA SER A 17 -19.49 14.14 -16.17
C SER A 17 -19.72 12.67 -15.85
N ALA A 18 -20.43 11.98 -16.75
CA ALA A 18 -20.56 10.52 -16.68
C ALA A 18 -19.21 9.82 -16.82
N ASP A 19 -18.27 10.42 -17.56
CA ASP A 19 -16.90 9.88 -17.71
C ASP A 19 -16.09 10.01 -16.41
N CYS A 20 -16.24 11.13 -15.70
CA CYS A 20 -15.64 11.30 -14.37
C CYS A 20 -16.16 10.23 -13.39
N ALA A 21 -17.48 10.01 -13.38
CA ALA A 21 -18.10 9.00 -12.53
C ALA A 21 -17.58 7.59 -12.83
N ALA A 22 -17.60 7.16 -14.10
CA ALA A 22 -17.11 5.85 -14.49
C ALA A 22 -15.60 5.67 -14.19
N ALA A 23 -14.81 6.74 -14.33
CA ALA A 23 -13.39 6.71 -14.00
C ALA A 23 -13.12 6.64 -12.49
N LEU A 24 -13.96 7.25 -11.65
CA LEU A 24 -13.88 7.10 -10.18
C LEU A 24 -14.21 5.68 -9.74
N ASP A 25 -15.28 5.07 -10.28
CA ASP A 25 -15.62 3.68 -9.96
C ASP A 25 -14.49 2.72 -10.35
N ALA A 26 -13.89 2.92 -11.53
CA ALA A 26 -12.73 2.15 -11.98
C ALA A 26 -11.49 2.38 -11.08
N TYR A 27 -11.26 3.61 -10.62
CA TYR A 27 -10.19 3.93 -9.68
C TYR A 27 -10.37 3.21 -8.34
N TYR A 28 -11.58 3.21 -7.79
CA TYR A 28 -11.85 2.55 -6.52
C TYR A 28 -11.74 1.03 -6.64
N ALA A 29 -12.33 0.42 -7.67
CA ALA A 29 -12.16 -1.00 -7.94
C ALA A 29 -10.68 -1.39 -8.09
N ALA A 30 -9.91 -0.62 -8.84
CA ALA A 30 -8.47 -0.83 -8.99
C ALA A 30 -7.70 -0.58 -7.69
N THR A 31 -8.10 0.35 -6.84
CA THR A 31 -7.42 0.58 -5.57
C THR A 31 -7.64 -0.58 -4.61
N MET A 32 -8.89 -1.04 -4.49
CA MET A 32 -9.23 -2.15 -3.59
C MET A 32 -8.66 -3.49 -4.03
N ALA A 33 -8.58 -3.76 -5.34
CA ALA A 33 -8.08 -5.03 -5.86
C ALA A 33 -6.55 -5.06 -6.07
N PHE A 34 -5.81 -4.05 -5.61
CA PHE A 34 -4.43 -3.79 -6.07
C PHE A 34 -4.32 -3.81 -7.60
N GLY A 35 -5.36 -3.36 -8.30
CA GLY A 35 -5.46 -3.35 -9.74
C GLY A 35 -4.48 -2.38 -10.41
N ARG A 36 -4.06 -2.76 -11.60
CA ARG A 36 -3.29 -1.92 -12.52
C ARG A 36 -4.14 -0.74 -13.00
N GLY A 37 -3.48 0.31 -13.46
CA GLY A 37 -4.16 1.45 -14.08
C GLY A 37 -4.86 2.42 -13.12
N ARG A 38 -4.81 2.21 -11.79
CA ARG A 38 -5.41 3.14 -10.79
C ARG A 38 -5.06 4.61 -11.04
N GLY A 39 -3.81 4.89 -11.36
CA GLY A 39 -3.36 6.24 -11.71
C GLY A 39 -4.01 6.81 -12.97
N ALA A 40 -4.14 6.00 -14.01
CA ALA A 40 -4.79 6.42 -15.25
C ALA A 40 -6.28 6.72 -15.03
N PHE A 41 -6.96 5.93 -14.20
CA PHE A 41 -8.36 6.15 -13.86
C PHE A 41 -8.58 7.45 -13.09
N VAL A 42 -7.83 7.70 -12.01
CA VAL A 42 -8.04 8.92 -11.20
C VAL A 42 -7.66 10.19 -11.96
N LEU A 43 -6.60 10.15 -12.77
CA LEU A 43 -6.21 11.28 -13.61
C LEU A 43 -7.22 11.54 -14.73
N ARG A 44 -7.79 10.48 -15.34
CA ARG A 44 -8.91 10.61 -16.27
C ARG A 44 -10.13 11.21 -15.59
N ALA A 45 -10.46 10.80 -14.36
CA ALA A 45 -11.59 11.34 -13.61
C ALA A 45 -11.44 12.86 -13.41
N ALA A 46 -10.27 13.31 -12.96
CA ALA A 46 -9.99 14.73 -12.74
C ALA A 46 -9.97 15.53 -14.06
N ALA A 47 -9.49 14.93 -15.16
CA ALA A 47 -9.52 15.57 -16.48
C ALA A 47 -10.95 15.65 -17.07
N ALA A 48 -11.79 14.64 -16.82
CA ALA A 48 -13.15 14.54 -17.33
C ALA A 48 -14.14 15.49 -16.64
N ASP A 49 -13.87 15.87 -15.38
CA ASP A 49 -14.56 16.94 -14.69
C ASP A 49 -13.59 17.69 -13.75
N PRO A 50 -12.95 18.77 -14.25
CA PRO A 50 -12.05 19.59 -13.43
C PRO A 50 -12.72 20.31 -12.25
N THR A 51 -14.06 20.26 -12.17
CA THR A 51 -14.82 20.84 -11.05
C THR A 51 -15.26 19.81 -10.02
N CYS A 52 -15.04 18.52 -10.27
CA CYS A 52 -15.31 17.44 -9.33
C CYS A 52 -14.29 17.46 -8.19
N VAL A 53 -14.74 17.81 -6.99
CA VAL A 53 -13.87 17.92 -5.80
C VAL A 53 -13.27 16.56 -5.46
N LEU A 54 -14.08 15.50 -5.49
CA LEU A 54 -13.63 14.14 -5.19
C LEU A 54 -12.50 13.69 -6.12
N ALA A 55 -12.68 13.84 -7.43
CA ALA A 55 -11.68 13.42 -8.41
C ALA A 55 -10.38 14.22 -8.28
N ALA A 56 -10.47 15.54 -8.06
CA ALA A 56 -9.30 16.38 -7.86
C ALA A 56 -8.54 16.01 -6.56
N ALA A 57 -9.24 15.80 -5.45
CA ALA A 57 -8.62 15.41 -4.18
C ALA A 57 -7.90 14.05 -4.26
N LEU A 58 -8.54 13.04 -4.86
CA LEU A 58 -7.95 11.72 -5.07
C LEU A 58 -6.77 11.76 -6.06
N ALA A 59 -6.88 12.56 -7.12
CA ALA A 59 -5.79 12.74 -8.08
C ALA A 59 -4.57 13.38 -7.42
N ALA A 60 -4.79 14.40 -6.57
CA ALA A 60 -3.72 15.04 -5.81
C ALA A 60 -2.95 14.02 -4.95
N HIS A 61 -3.67 13.18 -4.20
CA HIS A 61 -3.06 12.14 -3.39
C HIS A 61 -2.22 11.18 -4.23
N PHE A 62 -2.76 10.71 -5.37
CA PHE A 62 -2.06 9.79 -6.24
C PHE A 62 -0.76 10.37 -6.81
N VAL A 63 -0.75 11.64 -7.24
CA VAL A 63 0.44 12.25 -7.84
C VAL A 63 1.44 12.78 -6.82
N SER A 64 1.02 13.07 -5.59
CA SER A 64 1.85 13.71 -4.56
C SER A 64 3.24 13.10 -4.35
N PRO A 65 3.44 11.76 -4.37
CA PRO A 65 4.78 11.21 -4.18
C PRO A 65 5.76 11.53 -5.32
N ARG A 66 5.25 11.76 -6.54
CA ARG A 66 6.07 11.91 -7.77
C ARG A 66 6.10 13.34 -8.29
N ASP A 67 4.99 14.07 -8.15
CA ASP A 67 4.84 15.43 -8.62
C ASP A 67 4.05 16.26 -7.58
N PRO A 68 4.74 16.79 -6.55
CA PRO A 68 4.12 17.63 -5.52
C PRO A 68 3.49 18.90 -6.09
N ALA A 69 4.02 19.44 -7.19
CA ALA A 69 3.49 20.65 -7.82
C ALA A 69 2.15 20.37 -8.51
N ALA A 70 2.04 19.26 -9.26
CA ALA A 70 0.77 18.82 -9.81
C ALA A 70 -0.24 18.47 -8.69
N ALA A 71 0.21 17.85 -7.60
CA ALA A 71 -0.63 17.54 -6.45
C ALA A 71 -1.24 18.82 -5.83
N ALA A 72 -0.42 19.85 -5.63
CA ALA A 72 -0.87 21.14 -5.14
C ALA A 72 -1.86 21.82 -6.10
N ALA A 73 -1.66 21.69 -7.41
CA ALA A 73 -2.60 22.21 -8.41
C ALA A 73 -3.96 21.52 -8.35
N TYR A 74 -4.00 20.19 -8.19
CA TYR A 74 -5.25 19.45 -8.00
C TYR A 74 -5.96 19.82 -6.69
N LEU A 75 -5.23 19.99 -5.58
CA LEU A 75 -5.84 20.45 -4.32
C LEU A 75 -6.38 21.87 -4.41
N ALA A 76 -5.67 22.78 -5.10
CA ALA A 76 -6.18 24.12 -5.34
C ALA A 76 -7.49 24.08 -6.14
N ALA A 77 -7.56 23.25 -7.19
CA ALA A 77 -8.78 23.05 -7.96
C ALA A 77 -9.92 22.45 -7.11
N ALA A 78 -9.62 21.50 -6.22
CA ALA A 78 -10.60 20.95 -5.28
C ALA A 78 -11.12 22.05 -4.33
N ALA A 79 -10.22 22.82 -3.71
CA ALA A 79 -10.55 23.90 -2.79
C ALA A 79 -11.43 24.98 -3.43
N ASP A 80 -11.08 25.40 -4.64
CA ASP A 80 -11.83 26.37 -5.45
C ASP A 80 -13.27 25.91 -5.77
N ASN A 81 -13.52 24.59 -5.75
CA ASN A 81 -14.83 24.01 -6.01
C ASN A 81 -15.57 23.56 -4.74
N LEU A 82 -14.96 23.64 -3.55
CA LEU A 82 -15.67 23.42 -2.27
C LEU A 82 -16.74 24.49 -2.01
N VAL A 83 -16.39 25.75 -2.26
CA VAL A 83 -17.25 26.91 -2.00
C VAL A 83 -17.14 27.89 -3.16
N SER A 84 -18.26 28.25 -3.79
CA SER A 84 -18.25 29.37 -4.75
C SER A 84 -19.01 30.58 -4.23
N PHE A 85 -18.46 31.76 -4.46
CA PHE A 85 -19.14 33.03 -4.24
C PHE A 85 -19.82 33.47 -5.54
N LEU A 86 -21.14 33.60 -5.53
CA LEU A 86 -21.86 34.28 -6.61
C LEU A 86 -21.88 35.77 -6.32
N VAL A 87 -21.28 36.59 -7.19
CA VAL A 87 -21.42 38.05 -7.16
C VAL A 87 -22.18 38.47 -8.42
N ASP A 88 -23.35 39.08 -8.26
CA ASP A 88 -24.21 39.54 -9.37
C ASP A 88 -24.48 38.48 -10.46
N GLY A 89 -24.70 37.23 -10.05
CA GLY A 89 -25.01 36.12 -10.96
C GLY A 89 -23.82 35.60 -11.79
N ARG A 90 -22.61 36.08 -11.54
CA ARG A 90 -21.37 35.52 -12.10
C ARG A 90 -20.58 34.76 -11.03
N ARG A 91 -20.04 33.61 -11.41
CA ARG A 91 -19.23 32.73 -10.54
C ARG A 91 -17.88 33.42 -10.25
N SER A 92 -17.57 33.68 -8.99
CA SER A 92 -16.26 34.15 -8.52
C SER A 92 -15.60 33.05 -7.68
N VAL A 93 -14.38 32.66 -8.06
CA VAL A 93 -13.62 31.55 -7.44
C VAL A 93 -12.66 32.04 -6.35
N SER A 94 -12.35 33.35 -6.32
CA SER A 94 -11.49 33.96 -5.30
C SER A 94 -12.27 34.88 -4.36
N LEU A 95 -11.86 34.92 -3.08
CA LEU A 95 -12.22 35.99 -2.14
C LEU A 95 -11.69 37.32 -2.71
N PRO A 96 -12.54 38.28 -3.10
CA PRO A 96 -12.06 39.58 -3.55
C PRO A 96 -11.34 40.26 -2.38
N ARG A 97 -10.13 40.78 -2.59
CA ARG A 97 -9.47 41.63 -1.58
C ARG A 97 -10.41 42.78 -1.23
N LEU A 98 -10.88 42.81 0.03
CA LEU A 98 -11.83 43.82 0.50
C LEU A 98 -11.20 45.22 0.42
N PRO A 99 -11.77 46.17 -0.34
CA PRO A 99 -11.44 47.57 -0.16
C PRO A 99 -12.13 48.02 1.12
N PHE A 100 -11.35 48.17 2.20
CA PHE A 100 -11.84 48.67 3.49
C PHE A 100 -12.65 49.96 3.31
N SER A 101 -13.95 49.93 3.64
CA SER A 101 -14.74 51.08 4.14
C SER A 101 -16.11 50.64 4.71
N PRO A 102 -16.50 51.08 5.93
CA PRO A 102 -17.62 50.49 6.69
C PRO A 102 -19.06 50.60 6.14
N PRO A 103 -19.48 51.56 5.30
CA PRO A 103 -20.89 51.65 4.90
C PRO A 103 -21.27 50.74 3.71
N ARG A 104 -20.29 50.18 2.97
CA ARG A 104 -20.55 49.35 1.78
C ARG A 104 -20.61 47.84 2.07
N PHE A 105 -20.25 47.42 3.28
CA PHE A 105 -20.20 46.02 3.69
C PHE A 105 -21.59 45.34 3.65
N ASN A 106 -22.64 46.08 4.05
CA ASN A 106 -24.00 45.54 4.13
C ASN A 106 -24.68 45.40 2.76
N LEU A 107 -24.33 46.22 1.76
CA LEU A 107 -24.83 46.08 0.40
C LEU A 107 -24.11 44.94 -0.34
N TRP A 108 -22.81 44.74 -0.11
CA TRP A 108 -22.04 43.65 -0.73
C TRP A 108 -22.47 42.26 -0.22
N ALA A 109 -22.70 42.12 1.10
CA ALA A 109 -23.23 40.89 1.68
C ALA A 109 -24.63 40.49 1.16
N MET A 110 -25.43 41.46 0.65
CA MET A 110 -26.72 41.16 0.02
C MET A 110 -26.59 40.51 -1.37
N PHE A 111 -25.46 40.68 -2.06
CA PHE A 111 -25.24 40.15 -3.42
C PHE A 111 -24.33 38.91 -3.46
N VAL A 112 -23.62 38.60 -2.37
CA VAL A 112 -22.80 37.38 -2.23
C VAL A 112 -23.67 36.23 -1.75
N ARG A 113 -23.98 35.29 -2.64
CA ARG A 113 -24.52 33.98 -2.23
C ARG A 113 -23.37 32.99 -2.12
N VAL A 114 -23.21 32.39 -0.94
CA VAL A 114 -22.37 31.21 -0.76
C VAL A 114 -23.18 30.03 -1.29
N GLN A 115 -22.70 29.43 -2.38
CA GLN A 115 -23.28 28.20 -2.89
C GLN A 115 -22.39 27.04 -2.49
N ASP A 116 -22.98 26.10 -1.74
CA ASP A 116 -22.33 24.85 -1.41
C ASP A 116 -22.31 23.95 -2.65
N ASN A 117 -21.11 23.74 -3.18
CA ASN A 117 -20.88 23.00 -4.41
C ASN A 117 -20.28 21.61 -4.17
N ALA A 118 -20.02 21.26 -2.92
CA ALA A 118 -19.47 19.97 -2.52
C ALA A 118 -20.42 19.29 -1.53
N THR A 119 -20.36 17.97 -1.49
CA THR A 119 -20.98 17.15 -0.45
C THR A 119 -20.13 17.16 0.83
N ASP A 120 -20.70 16.69 1.93
CA ASP A 120 -19.93 16.50 3.18
C ASP A 120 -18.82 15.46 3.02
N TYR A 121 -19.05 14.42 2.21
CA TYR A 121 -18.05 13.42 1.87
C TYR A 121 -16.88 14.01 1.09
N GLU A 122 -17.15 14.80 0.05
CA GLU A 122 -16.10 15.51 -0.71
C GLU A 122 -15.27 16.43 0.18
N ARG A 123 -15.91 17.13 1.13
CA ARG A 123 -15.21 17.95 2.12
C ARG A 123 -14.31 17.10 3.02
N ALA A 124 -14.78 15.94 3.48
CA ALA A 124 -14.02 15.06 4.35
C ALA A 124 -12.79 14.50 3.62
N VAL A 125 -12.96 13.96 2.41
CA VAL A 125 -11.86 13.44 1.58
C VAL A 125 -10.82 14.53 1.28
N PHE A 126 -11.29 15.75 0.95
CA PHE A 126 -10.38 16.88 0.76
C PHE A 126 -9.56 17.19 2.01
N ARG A 127 -10.16 17.21 3.21
CA ARG A 127 -9.43 17.49 4.47
C ARG A 127 -8.31 16.48 4.72
N VAL A 128 -8.58 15.18 4.48
CA VAL A 128 -7.59 14.11 4.62
C VAL A 128 -6.42 14.35 3.66
N HIS A 129 -6.69 14.59 2.37
CA HIS A 129 -5.64 14.74 1.38
C HIS A 129 -4.88 16.06 1.48
N ASN A 130 -5.55 17.15 1.88
CA ASN A 130 -4.89 18.44 2.09
C ASN A 130 -3.85 18.39 3.22
N ALA A 131 -4.05 17.53 4.23
CA ALA A 131 -3.03 17.30 5.27
C ALA A 131 -1.82 16.49 4.78
N MET A 132 -1.94 15.76 3.65
CA MET A 132 -0.91 14.84 3.15
C MET A 132 -0.05 15.38 2.01
N VAL A 133 -0.38 16.55 1.47
CA VAL A 133 0.22 17.08 0.23
C VAL A 133 0.88 18.43 0.49
N GLY A 134 2.05 18.62 -0.11
CA GLY A 134 2.81 19.89 -0.05
C GLY A 134 3.84 19.94 1.07
N ASP A 135 4.48 21.11 1.22
CA ASP A 135 5.59 21.31 2.17
C ASP A 135 5.14 21.35 3.64
N GLU A 136 3.86 21.64 3.89
CA GLU A 136 3.23 21.66 5.22
C GLU A 136 2.54 20.33 5.57
N LYS A 137 2.95 19.22 4.94
CA LYS A 137 2.34 17.91 5.21
C LYS A 137 2.42 17.54 6.70
N ASP A 138 1.31 17.04 7.23
CA ASP A 138 1.15 16.61 8.61
C ASP A 138 0.49 15.22 8.62
N GLU A 139 1.33 14.20 8.80
CA GLU A 139 0.91 12.80 8.79
C GLU A 139 0.01 12.46 9.99
N GLU A 140 0.23 13.11 11.14
CA GLU A 140 -0.58 12.89 12.35
C GLU A 140 -1.98 13.48 12.17
N LEU A 141 -2.06 14.71 11.67
CA LEU A 141 -3.32 15.35 11.31
C LEU A 141 -4.07 14.55 10.24
N ALA A 142 -3.38 14.05 9.22
CA ALA A 142 -4.01 13.25 8.18
C ALA A 142 -4.63 11.96 8.73
N ILE A 143 -3.95 11.29 9.67
CA ILE A 143 -4.48 10.12 10.37
C ILE A 143 -5.73 10.50 11.18
N GLU A 144 -5.68 11.60 11.94
CA GLU A 144 -6.84 12.10 12.69
C GLU A 144 -8.04 12.36 11.76
N ARG A 145 -7.82 13.10 10.66
CA ARG A 145 -8.86 13.37 9.66
C ARG A 145 -9.40 12.12 9.00
N HIS A 146 -8.55 11.10 8.84
CA HIS A 146 -8.97 9.83 8.30
C HIS A 146 -9.92 9.09 9.26
N PHE A 147 -9.62 9.08 10.57
CA PHE A 147 -10.54 8.53 11.58
C PHE A 147 -11.87 9.30 11.64
N GLU A 148 -11.84 10.64 11.56
CA GLU A 148 -13.06 11.44 11.47
C GLU A 148 -13.90 11.07 10.25
N LEU A 149 -13.27 10.94 9.08
CA LEU A 149 -13.93 10.55 7.84
C LEU A 149 -14.63 9.20 7.99
N LEU A 150 -13.97 8.18 8.54
CA LEU A 150 -14.58 6.86 8.69
C LEU A 150 -15.72 6.82 9.72
N LYS A 151 -15.66 7.70 10.73
CA LYS A 151 -16.76 7.83 11.69
C LYS A 151 -18.02 8.41 11.03
N GLU A 152 -17.86 9.34 10.10
CA GLU A 152 -18.96 9.96 9.36
C GLU A 152 -19.40 9.11 8.16
N PHE A 153 -18.46 8.44 7.51
CA PHE A 153 -18.62 7.72 6.24
C PHE A 153 -18.06 6.29 6.35
N PRO A 154 -18.64 5.41 7.20
CA PRO A 154 -18.08 4.11 7.52
C PRO A 154 -18.02 3.12 6.35
N ARG A 155 -18.67 3.44 5.21
CA ARG A 155 -18.62 2.63 3.99
C ARG A 155 -17.42 2.91 3.09
N ASP A 156 -16.67 3.99 3.35
CA ASP A 156 -15.45 4.27 2.59
C ASP A 156 -14.32 3.33 3.02
N LEU A 157 -13.98 2.37 2.16
CA LEU A 157 -12.95 1.36 2.43
C LEU A 157 -11.54 1.73 1.93
N ILE A 158 -11.35 2.86 1.25
CA ILE A 158 -10.14 3.13 0.47
C ILE A 158 -8.88 3.29 1.33
N PHE A 159 -9.06 3.67 2.58
CA PHE A 159 -7.99 4.17 3.43
C PHE A 159 -7.76 3.34 4.70
N MET A 160 -8.39 2.16 4.80
CA MET A 160 -8.54 1.46 6.07
C MET A 160 -7.48 0.40 6.32
N GLY A 161 -6.42 0.79 7.04
CA GLY A 161 -5.45 -0.15 7.61
C GLY A 161 -5.70 -0.52 9.08
N LEU A 162 -6.48 0.26 9.84
CA LEU A 162 -6.46 0.22 11.31
C LEU A 162 -7.84 0.26 12.02
N THR A 163 -8.94 0.27 11.28
CA THR A 163 -10.31 0.53 11.78
C THR A 163 -11.33 -0.52 11.39
N THR A 164 -10.88 -1.66 10.86
CA THR A 164 -11.75 -2.67 10.25
C THR A 164 -12.88 -3.16 11.16
N ASP A 165 -12.68 -3.26 12.47
CA ASP A 165 -13.74 -3.63 13.42
C ASP A 165 -14.86 -2.60 13.54
N GLN A 166 -14.56 -1.31 13.40
CA GLN A 166 -15.54 -0.22 13.58
C GLN A 166 -16.51 -0.11 12.40
N VAL A 167 -16.01 -0.44 11.21
CA VAL A 167 -16.66 -0.27 9.91
C VAL A 167 -17.19 -1.57 9.34
N LEU A 168 -16.72 -2.72 9.81
CA LEU A 168 -17.22 -4.04 9.41
C LEU A 168 -18.76 -4.15 9.48
N PRO A 169 -19.46 -3.64 10.52
CA PRO A 169 -20.91 -3.73 10.59
C PRO A 169 -21.64 -3.12 9.37
N GLU A 170 -21.08 -2.07 8.78
CA GLU A 170 -21.66 -1.35 7.63
C GLU A 170 -21.22 -1.90 6.27
N ASN A 171 -20.26 -2.83 6.25
CA ASN A 171 -19.62 -3.35 5.03
C ASN A 171 -19.63 -4.89 4.94
N GLN A 172 -20.52 -5.57 5.68
CA GLN A 172 -20.52 -7.03 5.80
C GLN A 172 -20.70 -7.78 4.46
N ASP A 173 -21.25 -7.10 3.46
CA ASP A 173 -21.49 -7.59 2.10
C ASP A 173 -20.31 -7.34 1.14
N GLN A 174 -19.32 -6.57 1.55
CA GLN A 174 -18.12 -6.28 0.76
C GLN A 174 -17.04 -7.34 1.00
N ASN A 175 -16.41 -7.88 -0.04
CA ASN A 175 -15.31 -8.86 0.13
C ASN A 175 -14.06 -8.21 0.76
N TYR A 176 -13.71 -7.00 0.31
CA TYR A 176 -12.42 -6.37 0.64
C TYR A 176 -12.26 -6.11 2.14
N ILE A 177 -13.33 -5.82 2.88
CA ILE A 177 -13.25 -5.58 4.33
C ILE A 177 -12.70 -6.80 5.07
N TYR A 178 -13.00 -8.00 4.60
CA TYR A 178 -12.54 -9.23 5.22
C TYR A 178 -11.08 -9.52 4.91
N GLY A 179 -10.61 -9.17 3.70
CA GLY A 179 -9.18 -9.17 3.38
C GLY A 179 -8.40 -8.17 4.22
N LEU A 180 -8.93 -6.94 4.37
CA LEU A 180 -8.34 -5.91 5.23
C LEU A 180 -8.38 -6.28 6.72
N LEU A 181 -9.36 -7.07 7.17
CA LEU A 181 -9.45 -7.58 8.52
C LEU A 181 -8.50 -8.76 8.77
N ALA A 182 -8.39 -9.69 7.81
CA ALA A 182 -7.56 -10.88 7.96
C ALA A 182 -6.08 -10.53 8.12
N PHE A 183 -5.57 -9.56 7.36
CA PHE A 183 -4.15 -9.17 7.40
C PHE A 183 -3.65 -8.76 8.81
N PRO A 184 -4.24 -7.77 9.52
CA PRO A 184 -3.79 -7.44 10.87
C PRO A 184 -4.01 -8.58 11.87
N LEU A 185 -5.03 -9.43 11.69
CA LEU A 185 -5.20 -10.62 12.55
C LEU A 185 -4.03 -11.61 12.39
N LEU A 186 -3.51 -11.79 11.16
CA LEU A 186 -2.30 -12.58 10.91
C LEU A 186 -1.08 -11.99 11.63
N GLU A 187 -0.86 -10.69 11.48
CA GLU A 187 0.26 -9.98 12.12
C GLU A 187 0.20 -10.05 13.66
N LEU A 188 -1.01 -10.16 14.24
CA LEU A 188 -1.22 -10.39 15.68
C LEU A 188 -1.09 -11.87 16.09
N GLY A 189 -0.82 -12.79 15.16
CA GLY A 189 -0.73 -14.23 15.42
C GLY A 189 -2.08 -14.92 15.62
N LYS A 190 -3.20 -14.26 15.31
CA LYS A 190 -4.57 -14.77 15.50
C LYS A 190 -5.03 -15.57 14.27
N MET A 191 -4.35 -16.68 13.99
CA MET A 191 -4.53 -17.47 12.76
C MET A 191 -5.98 -17.94 12.54
N ASP A 192 -6.65 -18.48 13.56
CA ASP A 192 -8.05 -18.91 13.45
C ASP A 192 -9.01 -17.77 13.07
N GLU A 193 -8.78 -16.56 13.60
CA GLU A 193 -9.61 -15.39 13.29
C GLU A 193 -9.31 -14.90 11.86
N ALA A 194 -8.03 -14.86 11.48
CA ALA A 194 -7.59 -14.49 10.15
C ALA A 194 -8.13 -15.43 9.07
N GLU A 195 -8.10 -16.74 9.30
CA GLU A 195 -8.64 -17.74 8.38
C GLU A 195 -10.15 -17.54 8.17
N ARG A 196 -10.92 -17.37 9.26
CA ARG A 196 -12.36 -17.12 9.17
C ARG A 196 -12.67 -15.85 8.38
N ALA A 197 -11.93 -14.78 8.61
CA ALA A 197 -12.07 -13.53 7.86
C ALA A 197 -11.75 -13.75 6.38
N ALA A 198 -10.58 -14.31 6.05
CA ALA A 198 -10.18 -14.56 4.66
C ALA A 198 -11.20 -15.45 3.93
N ARG A 199 -11.65 -16.56 4.53
CA ARG A 199 -12.68 -17.43 3.93
C ARG A 199 -13.99 -16.70 3.70
N LYS A 200 -14.41 -15.84 4.64
CA LYS A 200 -15.61 -15.02 4.48
C LYS A 200 -15.52 -14.05 3.30
N GLY A 201 -14.35 -13.45 3.06
CA GLY A 201 -14.09 -12.62 1.88
C GLY A 201 -14.19 -13.44 0.58
N LEU A 202 -13.61 -14.65 0.57
CA LEU A 202 -13.65 -15.57 -0.58
C LEU A 202 -15.06 -16.12 -0.88
N ASP A 203 -15.90 -16.29 0.13
CA ASP A 203 -17.30 -16.69 -0.04
C ASP A 203 -18.11 -15.62 -0.79
N ILE A 204 -17.75 -14.34 -0.62
CA ILE A 204 -18.38 -13.21 -1.33
C ILE A 204 -17.78 -13.07 -2.74
N ASN A 205 -16.45 -13.06 -2.82
CA ASN A 205 -15.72 -12.99 -4.08
C ASN A 205 -14.49 -13.89 -4.03
N LYS A 206 -14.56 -15.03 -4.72
CA LYS A 206 -13.46 -16.00 -4.82
C LYS A 206 -12.18 -15.41 -5.43
N ASP A 207 -12.29 -14.33 -6.20
CA ASP A 207 -11.19 -13.67 -6.89
C ASP A 207 -10.57 -12.54 -6.03
N ASP A 208 -11.00 -12.39 -4.77
CA ASP A 208 -10.47 -11.40 -3.82
C ASP A 208 -9.02 -11.72 -3.42
N VAL A 209 -8.10 -11.01 -4.06
CA VAL A 209 -6.65 -11.25 -3.94
C VAL A 209 -6.10 -11.00 -2.54
N TRP A 210 -6.73 -10.12 -1.74
CA TRP A 210 -6.39 -9.94 -0.34
C TRP A 210 -6.67 -11.20 0.46
N SER A 211 -7.90 -11.72 0.38
CA SER A 211 -8.29 -12.92 1.10
C SER A 211 -7.53 -14.16 0.63
N GLN A 212 -7.23 -14.27 -0.67
CA GLN A 212 -6.36 -15.34 -1.19
C GLN A 212 -4.95 -15.27 -0.57
N HIS A 213 -4.35 -14.09 -0.58
CA HIS A 213 -3.04 -13.85 0.02
C HIS A 213 -3.02 -14.17 1.52
N ASN A 214 -4.00 -13.67 2.27
CA ASN A 214 -4.11 -13.93 3.71
C ASN A 214 -4.34 -15.41 4.04
N LEU A 215 -5.14 -16.12 3.24
CA LEU A 215 -5.34 -17.56 3.45
C LEU A 215 -4.06 -18.36 3.16
N CYS A 216 -3.22 -17.90 2.22
CA CYS A 216 -1.89 -18.49 2.02
C CYS A 216 -1.01 -18.36 3.28
N HIS A 217 -1.02 -17.20 3.93
CA HIS A 217 -0.31 -17.00 5.20
C HIS A 217 -0.75 -17.98 6.28
N VAL A 218 -2.06 -18.20 6.43
CA VAL A 218 -2.59 -19.20 7.37
C VAL A 218 -2.01 -20.57 7.07
N PHE A 219 -2.09 -21.03 5.81
CA PHE A 219 -1.54 -22.33 5.44
C PHE A 219 -0.02 -22.43 5.68
N GLN A 220 0.73 -21.36 5.43
CA GLN A 220 2.17 -21.34 5.67
C GLN A 220 2.52 -21.43 7.15
N GLN A 221 1.80 -20.70 8.01
CA GLN A 221 2.00 -20.74 9.46
C GLN A 221 1.65 -22.11 10.06
N GLU A 222 0.66 -22.80 9.49
CA GLU A 222 0.29 -24.16 9.87
C GLU A 222 1.11 -25.26 9.18
N CYS A 223 2.11 -24.88 8.37
CA CYS A 223 2.93 -25.80 7.57
C CYS A 223 2.14 -26.68 6.57
N HIS A 224 0.95 -26.25 6.16
CA HIS A 224 0.12 -26.88 5.11
C HIS A 224 0.57 -26.45 3.71
N PHE A 225 1.86 -26.63 3.39
CA PHE A 225 2.47 -26.03 2.20
C PHE A 225 1.97 -26.61 0.88
N ARG A 226 1.60 -27.90 0.83
CA ARG A 226 1.10 -28.53 -0.39
C ARG A 226 -0.30 -27.99 -0.73
N GLU A 227 -1.15 -27.92 0.27
CA GLU A 227 -2.49 -27.33 0.20
C GLU A 227 -2.42 -25.86 -0.20
N ALA A 228 -1.48 -25.10 0.40
CA ALA A 228 -1.22 -23.72 0.04
C ALA A 228 -0.90 -23.56 -1.45
N THR A 229 -0.01 -24.39 -1.98
CA THR A 229 0.36 -24.37 -3.40
C THR A 229 -0.83 -24.68 -4.31
N GLU A 230 -1.60 -25.74 -4.01
CA GLU A 230 -2.77 -26.12 -4.81
C GLU A 230 -3.82 -25.00 -4.83
N PHE A 231 -4.11 -24.43 -3.66
CA PHE A 231 -5.02 -23.29 -3.51
C PHE A 231 -4.53 -22.08 -4.30
N MET A 232 -3.30 -21.63 -4.06
CA MET A 232 -2.75 -20.42 -4.68
C MET A 232 -2.65 -20.55 -6.20
N ILE A 233 -2.24 -21.70 -6.73
CA ILE A 233 -2.22 -21.93 -8.18
C ILE A 233 -3.64 -21.84 -8.77
N SER A 234 -4.64 -22.39 -8.08
CA SER A 234 -6.04 -22.30 -8.53
C SER A 234 -6.56 -20.85 -8.59
N CYS A 235 -6.04 -19.99 -7.71
CA CYS A 235 -6.35 -18.56 -7.65
C CYS A 235 -5.60 -17.73 -8.69
N SER A 236 -4.43 -18.20 -9.17
CA SER A 236 -3.52 -17.42 -10.02
C SER A 236 -4.12 -16.74 -11.27
N PRO A 237 -5.21 -17.23 -11.92
CA PRO A 237 -5.83 -16.51 -13.02
C PRO A 237 -6.34 -15.11 -12.65
N SER A 238 -6.76 -14.86 -11.40
CA SER A 238 -7.30 -13.57 -10.96
C SER A 238 -6.22 -12.50 -10.75
N TRP A 239 -4.94 -12.89 -10.62
CA TRP A 239 -3.86 -11.95 -10.29
C TRP A 239 -3.37 -11.13 -11.49
N ARG A 240 -3.75 -11.49 -12.72
CA ARG A 240 -3.21 -10.85 -13.94
C ARG A 240 -3.45 -9.35 -13.99
N ASP A 241 -4.54 -8.90 -13.40
CA ASP A 241 -4.95 -7.50 -13.38
C ASP A 241 -4.38 -6.75 -12.15
N CYS A 242 -3.74 -7.44 -11.21
CA CYS A 242 -3.07 -6.84 -10.06
C CYS A 242 -1.76 -6.18 -10.46
N THR A 243 -1.33 -5.17 -9.70
CA THR A 243 -0.04 -4.49 -9.81
C THR A 243 1.11 -5.49 -9.74
N SER A 244 2.28 -5.08 -10.27
CA SER A 244 3.48 -5.92 -10.21
C SER A 244 3.82 -6.32 -8.77
N PHE A 245 3.54 -5.45 -7.80
CA PHE A 245 3.66 -5.77 -6.37
C PHE A 245 2.87 -7.04 -5.99
N LEU A 246 1.53 -7.01 -6.02
CA LEU A 246 0.76 -8.14 -5.51
C LEU A 246 0.83 -9.36 -6.43
N PHE A 247 0.92 -9.14 -7.74
CA PHE A 247 1.09 -10.23 -8.71
C PHE A 247 2.34 -11.05 -8.41
N THR A 248 3.51 -10.40 -8.33
CA THR A 248 4.77 -11.10 -8.06
C THR A 248 4.88 -11.60 -6.63
N HIS A 249 4.22 -10.93 -5.67
CA HIS A 249 4.18 -11.36 -4.27
C HIS A 249 3.37 -12.65 -4.07
N ASN A 250 2.21 -12.78 -4.70
CA ASN A 250 1.45 -14.03 -4.66
C ASN A 250 2.23 -15.20 -5.29
N TRP A 251 2.95 -14.96 -6.38
CA TRP A 251 3.86 -15.95 -6.95
C TRP A 251 5.07 -16.24 -6.05
N TRP A 252 5.58 -15.25 -5.33
CA TRP A 252 6.61 -15.46 -4.31
C TRP A 252 6.12 -16.45 -3.23
N HIS A 253 4.90 -16.28 -2.73
CA HIS A 253 4.28 -17.23 -1.80
C HIS A 253 4.19 -18.64 -2.37
N VAL A 254 3.77 -18.79 -3.63
CA VAL A 254 3.75 -20.10 -4.32
C VAL A 254 5.14 -20.73 -4.35
N ALA A 255 6.17 -19.94 -4.69
CA ALA A 255 7.55 -20.41 -4.76
C ALA A 255 8.08 -20.85 -3.38
N VAL A 256 7.76 -20.10 -2.32
CA VAL A 256 8.10 -20.47 -0.95
C VAL A 256 7.37 -21.74 -0.53
N CYS A 257 6.08 -21.88 -0.82
CA CYS A 257 5.34 -23.10 -0.51
C CYS A 257 5.93 -24.32 -1.24
N TYR A 258 6.33 -24.19 -2.50
CA TYR A 258 7.04 -25.26 -3.21
C TYR A 258 8.37 -25.63 -2.52
N LEU A 259 9.15 -24.63 -2.11
CA LEU A 259 10.43 -24.82 -1.45
C LEU A 259 10.28 -25.55 -0.11
N GLU A 260 9.36 -25.09 0.74
CA GLU A 260 9.13 -25.65 2.08
C GLU A 260 8.37 -26.99 2.04
N ALA A 261 7.63 -27.28 0.96
CA ALA A 261 7.03 -28.59 0.70
C ALA A 261 8.03 -29.62 0.11
N GLU A 262 9.33 -29.30 0.07
CA GLU A 262 10.39 -30.12 -0.54
C GLU A 262 10.10 -30.53 -2.00
N SER A 263 9.42 -29.67 -2.74
CA SER A 263 9.20 -29.90 -4.17
C SER A 263 10.52 -29.79 -4.96
N PRO A 264 10.60 -30.40 -6.16
CA PRO A 264 11.79 -30.26 -7.00
C PRO A 264 12.14 -28.79 -7.23
N LEU A 265 13.40 -28.41 -7.00
CA LEU A 265 13.88 -27.02 -7.08
C LEU A 265 13.54 -26.35 -8.42
N CYS A 266 13.47 -27.13 -9.52
CA CYS A 266 13.07 -26.62 -10.82
C CYS A 266 11.70 -25.92 -10.82
N LYS A 267 10.74 -26.34 -9.96
CA LYS A 267 9.45 -25.66 -9.83
C LYS A 267 9.57 -24.28 -9.19
N VAL A 268 10.43 -24.14 -8.18
CA VAL A 268 10.69 -22.86 -7.50
C VAL A 268 11.34 -21.89 -8.50
N LEU A 269 12.33 -22.39 -9.26
CA LEU A 269 13.01 -21.60 -10.29
C LEU A 269 12.11 -21.26 -11.48
N GLU A 270 11.20 -22.14 -11.86
CA GLU A 270 10.19 -21.87 -12.89
C GLU A 270 9.28 -20.71 -12.49
N VAL A 271 8.80 -20.69 -11.23
CA VAL A 271 8.01 -19.55 -10.72
C VAL A 271 8.82 -18.26 -10.72
N TYR A 272 10.08 -18.32 -10.28
CA TYR A 272 10.98 -17.16 -10.33
C TYR A 272 11.13 -16.63 -11.77
N ASP A 273 11.45 -17.48 -12.73
CA ASP A 273 11.76 -17.07 -14.11
C ASP A 273 10.49 -16.68 -14.90
N GLN A 274 9.40 -17.46 -14.81
CA GLN A 274 8.22 -17.31 -15.66
C GLN A 274 7.11 -16.43 -15.08
N ASN A 275 7.08 -16.27 -13.75
CA ASN A 275 6.01 -15.51 -13.10
C ASN A 275 6.53 -14.24 -12.44
N ILE A 276 7.66 -14.29 -11.73
CA ILE A 276 8.22 -13.10 -11.08
C ILE A 276 8.99 -12.24 -12.10
N MET A 277 10.07 -12.76 -12.68
CA MET A 277 10.95 -11.95 -13.53
C MET A 277 10.31 -11.53 -14.86
N LYS A 278 9.44 -12.37 -15.42
CA LYS A 278 8.72 -12.07 -16.68
C LYS A 278 7.77 -10.87 -16.56
N GLU A 279 7.38 -10.49 -15.35
CA GLU A 279 6.60 -9.27 -15.11
C GLU A 279 7.31 -8.00 -15.61
N LEU A 280 8.65 -8.00 -15.69
CA LEU A 280 9.43 -6.89 -16.25
C LEU A 280 9.18 -6.65 -17.74
N GLU A 281 8.67 -7.65 -18.48
CA GLU A 281 8.37 -7.52 -19.91
C GLU A 281 7.12 -6.68 -20.19
N ARG A 282 6.30 -6.40 -19.16
CA ARG A 282 5.10 -5.59 -19.31
C ARG A 282 5.43 -4.11 -19.42
N SER A 283 4.70 -3.41 -20.29
CA SER A 283 4.86 -1.96 -20.47
C SER A 283 4.48 -1.14 -19.23
N ASP A 284 3.65 -1.68 -18.35
CA ASP A 284 3.17 -1.06 -17.12
C ASP A 284 3.83 -1.64 -15.86
N SER A 285 4.96 -2.35 -16.00
CA SER A 285 5.66 -3.00 -14.90
C SER A 285 6.19 -2.00 -13.87
N GLU A 286 5.94 -2.25 -12.59
CA GLU A 286 6.59 -1.56 -11.48
C GLU A 286 7.85 -2.33 -11.08
N ALA A 287 8.93 -2.15 -11.85
CA ALA A 287 10.17 -2.93 -11.75
C ALA A 287 10.73 -3.05 -10.32
N ALA A 288 10.62 -1.97 -9.53
CA ALA A 288 11.07 -1.98 -8.12
C ALA A 288 10.42 -3.11 -7.32
N GLU A 289 9.11 -3.31 -7.48
CA GLU A 289 8.33 -4.30 -6.75
C GLU A 289 8.70 -5.72 -7.19
N VAL A 290 8.94 -5.90 -8.50
CA VAL A 290 9.41 -7.17 -9.07
C VAL A 290 10.76 -7.56 -8.49
N TYR A 291 11.71 -6.62 -8.49
CA TYR A 291 13.06 -6.87 -7.99
C TYR A 291 13.07 -7.17 -6.48
N LEU A 292 12.23 -6.50 -5.70
CA LEU A 292 12.11 -6.76 -4.26
C LEU A 292 11.63 -8.20 -3.99
N ASN A 293 10.54 -8.63 -4.64
CA ASN A 293 10.04 -10.00 -4.48
C ASN A 293 11.03 -11.04 -5.02
N ALA A 294 11.65 -10.79 -6.18
CA ALA A 294 12.68 -11.66 -6.75
C ALA A 294 13.88 -11.82 -5.80
N LEU A 295 14.40 -10.71 -5.28
CA LEU A 295 15.50 -10.71 -4.32
C LEU A 295 15.11 -11.48 -3.05
N GLY A 296 13.94 -11.23 -2.49
CA GLY A 296 13.42 -11.97 -1.34
C GLY A 296 13.40 -13.50 -1.54
N LEU A 297 13.02 -13.98 -2.73
CA LEU A 297 13.04 -15.41 -3.03
C LEU A 297 14.46 -15.97 -3.16
N LEU A 298 15.35 -15.26 -3.84
CA LEU A 298 16.76 -15.67 -3.97
C LEU A 298 17.44 -15.77 -2.61
N LEU A 299 17.13 -14.83 -1.70
CA LEU A 299 17.63 -14.83 -0.33
C LEU A 299 17.22 -16.10 0.41
N ARG A 300 15.96 -16.51 0.26
CA ARG A 300 15.47 -17.73 0.89
C ARG A 300 16.10 -18.99 0.29
N LEU A 301 16.28 -19.04 -1.03
CA LEU A 301 17.03 -20.12 -1.68
C LEU A 301 18.46 -20.23 -1.14
N TYR A 302 19.13 -19.09 -0.94
CA TYR A 302 20.46 -19.03 -0.34
C TYR A 302 20.50 -19.63 1.06
N VAL A 303 19.58 -19.20 1.94
CA VAL A 303 19.48 -19.68 3.32
C VAL A 303 19.17 -21.18 3.38
N ARG A 304 18.32 -21.68 2.47
CA ARG A 304 18.02 -23.11 2.34
C ARG A 304 19.12 -23.93 1.62
N GLY A 305 20.28 -23.33 1.34
CA GLY A 305 21.45 -24.03 0.80
C GLY A 305 21.48 -24.19 -0.72
N HIS A 306 20.54 -23.60 -1.47
CA HIS A 306 20.50 -23.62 -2.94
C HIS A 306 21.38 -22.51 -3.55
N ILE A 307 22.63 -22.42 -3.09
CA ILE A 307 23.57 -21.34 -3.36
C ILE A 307 23.84 -21.15 -4.86
N ASP A 308 24.15 -22.23 -5.58
CA ASP A 308 24.57 -22.13 -6.98
C ASP A 308 23.45 -21.57 -7.87
N SER A 309 22.22 -22.09 -7.71
CA SER A 309 21.06 -21.63 -8.48
C SER A 309 20.65 -20.18 -8.16
N ALA A 310 20.82 -19.76 -6.90
CA ALA A 310 20.52 -18.41 -6.48
C ALA A 310 21.60 -17.41 -6.93
N LYS A 311 22.87 -17.80 -6.92
CA LYS A 311 24.02 -16.95 -7.26
C LYS A 311 23.97 -16.43 -8.69
N GLU A 312 23.68 -17.29 -9.66
CA GLU A 312 23.59 -16.91 -11.06
C GLU A 312 22.50 -15.86 -11.29
N ARG A 313 21.34 -16.05 -10.67
CA ARG A 313 20.19 -15.13 -10.75
C ARG A 313 20.43 -13.83 -10.01
N LEU A 314 21.07 -13.87 -8.84
CA LEU A 314 21.41 -12.68 -8.07
C LEU A 314 22.34 -11.76 -8.88
N LYS A 315 23.34 -12.33 -9.57
CA LYS A 315 24.22 -11.55 -10.44
C LYS A 315 23.45 -10.84 -11.57
N MET A 316 22.48 -11.52 -12.18
CA MET A 316 21.63 -10.92 -13.23
C MET A 316 20.69 -9.84 -12.69
N LEU A 317 20.34 -9.88 -11.40
CA LEU A 317 19.42 -8.94 -10.76
C LEU A 317 20.14 -7.68 -10.26
N VAL A 318 21.38 -7.81 -9.76
CA VAL A 318 22.15 -6.68 -9.20
C VAL A 318 22.59 -5.67 -10.26
N ASP A 319 22.96 -6.13 -11.46
CA ASP A 319 23.44 -5.23 -12.52
C ASP A 319 22.37 -4.20 -12.94
N PRO A 320 21.10 -4.59 -13.23
CA PRO A 320 20.01 -3.64 -13.47
C PRO A 320 19.67 -2.75 -12.27
N LEU A 321 19.75 -3.27 -11.04
CA LEU A 321 19.43 -2.47 -9.85
C LEU A 321 20.42 -1.33 -9.60
N LYS A 322 21.66 -1.46 -10.11
CA LYS A 322 22.68 -0.41 -10.06
C LYS A 322 22.53 0.62 -11.18
N ASP A 323 21.57 0.45 -12.09
CA ASP A 323 21.29 1.43 -13.14
C ASP A 323 20.60 2.68 -12.55
N GLU A 324 21.31 3.81 -12.57
CA GLU A 324 20.83 5.09 -12.06
C GLU A 324 19.55 5.58 -12.78
N VAL A 325 19.30 5.16 -14.01
CA VAL A 325 18.10 5.55 -14.77
C VAL A 325 16.84 4.94 -14.15
N ILE A 326 16.93 3.69 -13.69
CA ILE A 326 15.82 3.00 -13.03
C ILE A 326 15.55 3.66 -11.68
N VAL A 327 16.60 3.87 -10.88
CA VAL A 327 16.47 4.44 -9.53
C VAL A 327 15.98 5.89 -9.55
N SER A 328 16.50 6.73 -10.46
CA SER A 328 16.15 8.16 -10.52
C SER A 328 14.70 8.44 -10.97
N SER A 329 14.05 7.48 -11.63
CA SER A 329 12.64 7.58 -12.03
C SER A 329 11.63 7.39 -10.87
N MET A 330 12.10 6.93 -9.71
CA MET A 330 11.26 6.62 -8.55
C MET A 330 11.13 7.82 -7.59
N ASP A 331 10.08 7.84 -6.78
CA ASP A 331 9.99 8.80 -5.67
C ASP A 331 11.07 8.55 -4.61
N LYS A 332 11.35 9.56 -3.76
CA LYS A 332 12.43 9.50 -2.77
C LYS A 332 12.31 8.32 -1.80
N LYS A 333 11.09 7.93 -1.41
CA LYS A 333 10.88 6.80 -0.50
C LYS A 333 11.27 5.50 -1.22
N ARG A 334 10.80 5.30 -2.45
CA ARG A 334 11.17 4.18 -3.31
C ARG A 334 12.67 4.13 -3.63
N GLN A 335 13.32 5.28 -3.82
CA GLN A 335 14.78 5.33 -3.96
C GLN A 335 15.50 4.78 -2.72
N GLN A 336 15.08 5.19 -1.52
CA GLN A 336 15.64 4.68 -0.26
C GLN A 336 15.39 3.17 -0.09
N VAL A 337 14.20 2.70 -0.46
CA VAL A 337 13.86 1.27 -0.50
C VAL A 337 14.83 0.51 -1.41
N MET A 338 15.08 1.06 -2.60
CA MET A 338 15.94 0.41 -3.58
C MET A 338 17.40 0.38 -3.16
N GLN A 339 17.90 1.45 -2.53
CA GLN A 339 19.26 1.46 -1.98
C GLN A 339 19.44 0.38 -0.91
N LYS A 340 18.45 0.19 -0.05
CA LYS A 340 18.42 -0.93 0.91
C LYS A 340 18.41 -2.28 0.20
N ALA A 341 17.61 -2.44 -0.85
CA ALA A 341 17.57 -3.68 -1.62
C ALA A 341 18.91 -4.00 -2.29
N ILE A 342 19.60 -3.01 -2.86
CA ILE A 342 20.94 -3.15 -3.46
C ILE A 342 21.95 -3.56 -2.39
N GLN A 343 21.95 -2.89 -1.24
CA GLN A 343 22.83 -3.21 -0.11
C GLN A 343 22.62 -4.65 0.36
N LEU A 344 21.36 -5.09 0.48
CA LEU A 344 21.01 -6.45 0.86
C LEU A 344 21.44 -7.47 -0.20
N ALA A 345 21.29 -7.15 -1.48
CA ALA A 345 21.73 -8.01 -2.58
C ALA A 345 23.26 -8.19 -2.60
N ASP A 346 24.01 -7.10 -2.42
CA ASP A 346 25.48 -7.14 -2.33
C ASP A 346 25.93 -7.94 -1.08
N ALA A 347 25.28 -7.71 0.07
CA ALA A 347 25.54 -8.45 1.30
C ALA A 347 25.37 -9.96 1.12
N VAL A 348 24.34 -10.38 0.40
CA VAL A 348 24.04 -11.80 0.18
C VAL A 348 24.94 -12.43 -0.86
N TYR A 349 25.35 -11.66 -1.86
CA TYR A 349 26.37 -12.13 -2.79
C TYR A 349 27.69 -12.45 -2.07
N GLU A 350 28.10 -11.63 -1.10
CA GLU A 350 29.27 -11.90 -0.24
C GLU A 350 29.01 -13.04 0.76
N TYR A 351 27.80 -13.14 1.33
CA TYR A 351 27.39 -14.26 2.18
C TYR A 351 27.56 -15.60 1.45
N GLY A 352 27.13 -15.66 0.18
CA GLY A 352 27.28 -16.83 -0.67
C GLY A 352 28.72 -17.26 -0.98
N LYS A 353 29.70 -16.38 -0.73
CA LYS A 353 31.14 -16.70 -0.84
C LYS A 353 31.74 -17.13 0.50
N GLY A 354 30.97 -17.13 1.58
CA GLY A 354 31.46 -17.34 2.95
C GLY A 354 32.19 -16.13 3.52
N GLU A 355 32.06 -14.95 2.92
CA GLU A 355 32.79 -13.73 3.28
C GLU A 355 32.06 -12.93 4.37
N TYR A 356 31.72 -13.58 5.49
CA TYR A 356 30.83 -13.03 6.53
C TYR A 356 31.25 -11.66 7.07
N LYS A 357 32.56 -11.38 7.14
CA LYS A 357 33.07 -10.07 7.55
C LYS A 357 32.65 -8.96 6.57
N LYS A 358 32.71 -9.21 5.26
CA LYS A 358 32.24 -8.24 4.26
C LYS A 358 30.73 -8.04 4.36
N VAL A 359 29.97 -9.10 4.64
CA VAL A 359 28.52 -9.00 4.87
C VAL A 359 28.23 -8.06 6.05
N PHE A 360 28.97 -8.24 7.16
CA PHE A 360 28.87 -7.36 8.32
C PHE A 360 29.25 -5.91 7.99
N ASP A 361 30.31 -5.69 7.24
CA ASP A 361 30.76 -4.35 6.82
C ASP A 361 29.73 -3.68 5.88
N ILE A 362 29.07 -4.45 5.01
CA ILE A 362 28.04 -3.95 4.09
C ILE A 362 26.76 -3.58 4.84
N LEU A 363 26.22 -4.47 5.68
CA LEU A 363 24.95 -4.27 6.39
C LEU A 363 25.10 -3.29 7.56
N GLY A 364 26.30 -3.24 8.15
CA GLY A 364 26.62 -2.40 9.30
C GLY A 364 26.14 -2.98 10.64
N PRO A 365 26.68 -2.50 11.77
CA PRO A 365 26.40 -3.04 13.10
C PRO A 365 24.98 -2.74 13.62
N ASP A 366 24.27 -1.78 13.00
CA ASP A 366 22.91 -1.39 13.36
C ASP A 366 21.87 -1.96 12.37
N PHE A 367 22.22 -3.01 11.62
CA PHE A 367 21.29 -3.70 10.74
C PHE A 367 20.09 -4.24 11.51
N ASP A 368 18.90 -3.94 11.01
CA ASP A 368 17.61 -4.38 11.53
C ASP A 368 16.75 -4.86 10.36
N ALA A 369 16.42 -6.16 10.33
CA ALA A 369 15.62 -6.76 9.28
C ALA A 369 14.23 -6.12 9.14
N LEU A 370 13.66 -5.57 10.23
CA LEU A 370 12.42 -4.79 10.16
C LEU A 370 12.55 -3.54 9.33
N GLY A 371 13.72 -2.91 9.35
CA GLY A 371 14.05 -1.77 8.50
C GLY A 371 14.02 -2.11 7.01
N TYR A 372 13.96 -3.40 6.66
CA TYR A 372 13.84 -3.96 5.32
C TYR A 372 12.48 -4.66 5.10
N LYS A 373 11.54 -4.58 6.05
CA LYS A 373 10.12 -4.91 5.84
C LYS A 373 9.51 -3.83 4.93
N MET A 374 9.87 -3.87 3.66
CA MET A 374 9.38 -2.94 2.63
C MET A 374 7.90 -3.27 2.37
N ILE A 375 7.04 -2.25 2.25
CA ILE A 375 5.58 -2.36 2.17
C ILE A 375 5.14 -3.62 1.41
N GLY A 376 4.54 -4.58 2.12
CA GLY A 376 4.18 -5.89 1.59
C GLY A 376 5.06 -7.06 1.97
N ALA A 377 6.19 -6.84 2.62
CA ALA A 377 7.05 -7.90 3.12
C ALA A 377 6.35 -8.62 4.27
N SER A 378 6.15 -9.92 4.10
CA SER A 378 5.62 -10.77 5.16
C SER A 378 6.68 -11.03 6.24
N ASP A 379 6.24 -11.45 7.42
CA ASP A 379 7.17 -11.87 8.48
C ASP A 379 8.10 -12.99 8.01
N GLU A 380 7.66 -13.82 7.06
CA GLU A 380 8.46 -14.86 6.41
C GLU A 380 9.62 -14.30 5.56
N GLN A 381 9.55 -13.05 5.07
CA GLN A 381 10.69 -12.38 4.43
C GLN A 381 11.68 -11.85 5.46
N VAL A 382 11.17 -11.28 6.56
CA VAL A 382 11.99 -10.74 7.66
C VAL A 382 12.76 -11.86 8.37
N ASP A 383 12.15 -13.03 8.55
CA ASP A 383 12.78 -14.19 9.16
C ASP A 383 14.05 -14.63 8.41
N VAL A 384 14.02 -14.60 7.07
CA VAL A 384 15.18 -14.94 6.22
C VAL A 384 16.32 -13.93 6.44
N PHE A 385 15.99 -12.63 6.50
CA PHE A 385 17.00 -11.59 6.70
C PHE A 385 17.63 -11.69 8.09
N ASN A 386 16.81 -11.99 9.11
CA ASN A 386 17.28 -12.28 10.46
C ASN A 386 18.20 -13.51 10.50
N GLU A 387 17.85 -14.60 9.81
CA GLU A 387 18.68 -15.81 9.77
C GLU A 387 20.05 -15.57 9.13
N VAL A 388 20.11 -14.82 8.02
CA VAL A 388 21.37 -14.38 7.41
C VAL A 388 22.19 -13.55 8.41
N TRP A 389 21.56 -12.59 9.07
CA TRP A 389 22.25 -11.69 10.00
C TRP A 389 22.81 -12.43 11.22
N TYR A 390 22.02 -13.31 11.83
CA TYR A 390 22.50 -14.13 12.96
C TYR A 390 23.67 -15.02 12.57
N THR A 391 23.61 -15.62 11.38
CA THR A 391 24.73 -16.43 10.87
C THR A 391 25.99 -15.60 10.70
N VAL A 392 25.87 -14.38 10.17
CA VAL A 392 27.00 -13.44 10.02
C VAL A 392 27.59 -13.07 11.38
N LEU A 393 26.77 -12.72 12.36
CA LEU A 393 27.22 -12.36 13.71
C LEU A 393 27.98 -13.50 14.39
N ILE A 394 27.44 -14.72 14.32
CA ILE A 394 28.09 -15.93 14.88
C ILE A 394 29.47 -16.14 14.26
N ASN A 395 29.58 -16.01 12.93
CA ASN A 395 30.84 -16.27 12.21
C ASN A 395 31.86 -15.12 12.29
N THR A 396 31.43 -13.91 12.66
CA THR A 396 32.32 -12.74 12.80
C THR A 396 32.70 -12.42 14.24
N GLY A 397 32.11 -13.12 15.22
CA GLY A 397 32.30 -12.84 16.65
C GLY A 397 31.59 -11.56 17.11
N GLY A 398 30.64 -11.05 16.31
CA GLY A 398 29.79 -9.92 16.66
C GLY A 398 28.70 -10.34 17.64
N HIS A 399 28.38 -9.49 18.62
CA HIS A 399 27.24 -9.71 19.50
C HIS A 399 26.01 -8.96 18.95
N PRO A 400 24.85 -9.61 18.79
CA PRO A 400 23.61 -8.89 18.50
C PRO A 400 23.32 -7.91 19.65
N LYS A 401 22.94 -6.66 19.35
CA LYS A 401 22.28 -5.82 20.35
C LYS A 401 20.94 -6.49 20.69
N GLU A 402 20.59 -6.54 21.98
CA GLU A 402 19.46 -7.25 22.62
C GLU A 402 18.05 -7.11 22.01
N LYS A 403 17.84 -6.39 20.91
CA LYS A 403 16.59 -6.40 20.14
C LYS A 403 16.44 -7.64 19.24
N ALA A 404 17.06 -8.75 19.62
CA ALA A 404 16.90 -10.00 18.89
C ALA A 404 15.44 -10.46 19.03
N TYR A 405 14.75 -10.52 17.90
CA TYR A 405 13.39 -11.03 17.72
C TYR A 405 13.19 -12.34 18.49
N SER A 406 12.63 -12.27 19.69
CA SER A 406 12.09 -13.42 20.40
C SER A 406 10.63 -13.62 19.97
N LEU A 407 10.05 -14.80 20.21
CA LEU A 407 8.60 -14.99 20.12
C LEU A 407 7.84 -14.00 21.03
N ASP A 408 8.49 -13.56 22.11
CA ASP A 408 8.01 -12.47 22.96
C ASP A 408 8.17 -11.09 22.30
N GLY A 409 9.10 -10.89 21.37
CA GLY A 409 9.24 -9.69 20.53
C GLY A 409 8.14 -9.59 19.48
N ARG A 410 7.74 -10.71 18.85
CA ARG A 410 6.52 -10.77 18.02
C ARG A 410 5.28 -10.40 18.84
N ARG A 411 5.16 -10.95 20.06
CA ARG A 411 4.09 -10.54 21.00
C ARG A 411 4.24 -9.12 21.50
N ALA A 412 5.45 -8.63 21.73
CA ALA A 412 5.69 -7.29 22.26
C ALA A 412 5.39 -6.24 21.21
N ASP A 413 5.77 -6.43 19.94
CA ASP A 413 5.50 -5.49 18.85
C ASP A 413 4.06 -5.60 18.32
N ALA A 414 3.50 -6.80 18.26
CA ALA A 414 2.05 -6.98 18.11
C ALA A 414 1.29 -6.38 19.31
N SER A 415 1.84 -6.48 20.53
CA SER A 415 1.30 -5.79 21.70
C SER A 415 1.58 -4.31 21.66
N VAL A 416 2.60 -3.77 21.01
CA VAL A 416 2.81 -2.33 20.88
C VAL A 416 1.89 -1.76 19.79
N ALA A 417 1.64 -2.50 18.71
CA ALA A 417 0.61 -2.16 17.73
C ALA A 417 -0.80 -2.27 18.33
N SER A 418 -1.07 -3.33 19.09
CA SER A 418 -2.33 -3.54 19.81
C SER A 418 -2.48 -2.63 21.03
N GLU A 419 -1.42 -2.29 21.76
CA GLU A 419 -1.43 -1.32 22.87
C GLU A 419 -1.51 0.09 22.33
N LYS A 420 -0.89 0.44 21.18
CA LYS A 420 -1.16 1.73 20.53
C LYS A 420 -2.60 1.80 20.04
N ALA A 421 -3.12 0.74 19.40
CA ALA A 421 -4.51 0.67 18.97
C ALA A 421 -5.49 0.72 20.16
N ASN A 422 -5.24 -0.04 21.23
CA ASN A 422 -6.05 -0.12 22.44
C ASN A 422 -5.87 1.11 23.35
N ALA A 423 -4.69 1.72 23.43
CA ALA A 423 -4.45 2.96 24.17
C ALA A 423 -5.05 4.16 23.44
N LEU A 424 -5.07 4.17 22.11
CA LEU A 424 -5.87 5.11 21.33
C LEU A 424 -7.37 4.86 21.56
N GLN A 425 -7.82 3.61 21.58
CA GLN A 425 -9.21 3.27 21.90
C GLN A 425 -9.60 3.67 23.34
N ALA A 426 -8.72 3.48 24.33
CA ALA A 426 -8.96 3.82 25.72
C ALA A 426 -8.80 5.32 26.04
N ALA A 427 -7.98 6.06 25.27
CA ALA A 427 -7.83 7.50 25.39
C ALA A 427 -9.02 8.28 24.80
N TYR A 428 -9.75 7.68 23.85
CA TYR A 428 -10.83 8.34 23.12
C TYR A 428 -12.25 7.83 23.45
N PHE A 429 -12.40 6.73 24.20
CA PHE A 429 -13.70 6.20 24.63
C PHE A 429 -13.88 6.20 26.16
N ARG A 430 -13.50 7.29 26.84
CA ARG A 430 -14.10 7.69 28.12
C ARG A 430 -14.98 8.92 27.96
#